data_AF-A0A164VLX8-F1
#
_entry.id   AF-A0A164VLX8-F1
#
_cell.length_a   1.000
_cell.length_b   1.000
_cell.length_c   1.000
_cell.angle_alpha   90.00
_cell.angle_beta   90.00
_cell.angle_gamma   90.00
#
_symmetry.space_group_name_H-M   'P 1'
#
loop_
_entity.id
_entity.type
_entity.pdbx_description
1 polymer ?
#
loop_
_entity_poly.entity_id
_entity_poly.type
_entity_poly.pdbx_seq_one_letter_code
_entity_poly.pdbx_strand_id
1 'polypeptide(L)'
;MLFKALLTAVTLVASVNAAHYKRVACPSGQTVSNAACCVFKDLAEDLSANLFGGVCGEEAHESLRLAFHDAIGFSASKGPSAGGGADGSPILFPDVEPNFAANNGIIDSVEFLTPFLGAHNVSAADLIQLAAAVGITNCPGAPRVPFLGGRANAKAPSIDGLVPEPQNDVSTILARMKDGGNFSPAEVVALLASHSIARSDHVDPEHGAVPFDTTPFTFDTQFFLETLLKGTGFPGTGPNTGESLSPLPLGSGQNIGELRLQSDFAIARDSRTACVWQAFINEQEAMTIAFEAVLFKLSLIGQNPKTLVDCSEVVPAALPAVKKPATYPAGKSKADVQVSCSSIPFPTLSTDPGAATVIPHCPPSQGGDADDCDSDEGSL
;
A
#
# COMPACT_ATOMS: atom_id res chain seq x y z
N MET A 1 17.74 2.31 -34.05
CA MET A 1 17.80 0.98 -34.69
C MET A 1 18.26 0.00 -33.63
N LEU A 2 17.72 -1.23 -33.60
CA LEU A 2 17.54 -2.15 -32.46
C LEU A 2 16.35 -1.70 -31.57
N PHE A 3 15.18 -2.33 -31.49
CA PHE A 3 14.76 -3.70 -31.79
C PHE A 3 13.49 -3.71 -32.67
N LYS A 4 13.56 -4.37 -33.82
CA LYS A 4 12.41 -4.92 -34.56
C LYS A 4 12.77 -6.36 -34.91
N ALA A 5 11.77 -7.25 -34.87
CA ALA A 5 11.80 -8.72 -35.00
C ALA A 5 12.12 -9.40 -33.65
N LEU A 6 11.28 -10.29 -33.09
CA LEU A 6 10.57 -11.40 -33.71
C LEU A 6 9.37 -11.79 -32.81
N LEU A 7 8.12 -11.70 -33.28
CA LEU A 7 6.99 -12.37 -32.63
C LEU A 7 6.95 -13.82 -33.17
N THR A 8 7.53 -14.76 -32.43
CA THR A 8 7.17 -16.17 -32.55
C THR A 8 5.98 -16.41 -31.64
N ALA A 9 4.83 -16.70 -32.24
CA ALA A 9 3.65 -17.17 -31.51
C ALA A 9 3.97 -18.53 -30.87
N VAL A 10 4.31 -18.51 -29.59
CA VAL A 10 4.26 -19.69 -28.73
C VAL A 10 2.80 -19.85 -28.35
N THR A 11 2.09 -20.74 -29.02
CA THR A 11 0.83 -21.27 -28.49
C THR A 11 1.15 -22.03 -27.22
N LEU A 12 1.05 -21.34 -26.08
CA LEU A 12 1.07 -21.98 -24.78
C LEU A 12 -0.23 -22.79 -24.68
N VAL A 13 -0.14 -24.08 -24.99
CA VAL A 13 -1.19 -25.02 -24.59
C VAL A 13 -1.16 -24.99 -23.06
N ALA A 14 -2.13 -24.30 -22.47
CA ALA A 14 -2.40 -24.42 -21.05
C ALA A 14 -2.84 -25.87 -20.81
N SER A 15 -1.88 -26.75 -20.53
CA SER A 15 -2.16 -28.00 -19.88
C SER A 15 -2.67 -27.63 -18.49
N VAL A 16 -4.00 -27.57 -18.34
CA VAL A 16 -4.66 -27.64 -17.05
C VAL A 16 -4.32 -29.02 -16.49
N ASN A 17 -3.19 -29.09 -15.78
CA ASN A 17 -3.05 -30.09 -14.74
C ASN A 17 -4.04 -29.67 -13.66
N ALA A 18 -5.28 -30.12 -13.79
CA ALA A 18 -6.16 -30.28 -12.66
C ALA A 18 -5.55 -31.38 -11.77
N ALA A 19 -4.46 -31.04 -11.09
CA ALA A 19 -4.02 -31.82 -9.96
C ALA A 19 -5.22 -31.85 -9.01
N HIS A 20 -5.80 -33.03 -8.82
CA HIS A 20 -6.80 -33.29 -7.79
C HIS A 20 -6.12 -33.08 -6.43
N TYR A 21 -5.95 -31.82 -6.02
CA TYR A 21 -5.57 -31.51 -4.65
C TYR A 21 -6.72 -31.98 -3.78
N LYS A 22 -6.42 -32.89 -2.86
CA LYS A 22 -7.38 -33.34 -1.86
C LYS A 22 -7.76 -32.13 -1.02
N ARG A 23 -8.95 -31.59 -1.26
CA ARG A 23 -9.48 -30.49 -0.45
C ARG A 23 -9.86 -30.96 0.94
N VAL A 24 -9.66 -30.09 1.92
CA VAL A 24 -10.03 -30.29 3.32
C VAL A 24 -11.31 -29.51 3.57
N ALA A 25 -12.31 -30.15 4.18
CA ALA A 25 -13.50 -29.47 4.66
C ALA A 25 -13.18 -28.79 6.00
N CYS A 26 -13.43 -27.48 6.08
CA CYS A 26 -13.30 -26.68 7.29
C CYS A 26 -14.53 -26.88 8.19
N PRO A 27 -14.41 -26.63 9.50
CA PRO A 27 -15.55 -26.68 10.42
C PRO A 27 -16.71 -25.76 10.01
N SER A 28 -16.42 -24.63 9.38
CA SER A 28 -17.37 -23.68 8.81
C SER A 28 -18.12 -24.18 7.56
N GLY A 29 -17.80 -25.38 7.07
CA GLY A 29 -18.45 -26.00 5.91
C GLY A 29 -17.80 -25.68 4.56
N GLN A 30 -16.79 -24.81 4.56
CA GLN A 30 -16.03 -24.44 3.38
C GLN A 30 -14.92 -25.45 3.07
N THR A 31 -14.26 -25.32 1.91
CA THR A 31 -13.15 -26.20 1.55
C THR A 31 -11.90 -25.44 1.16
N VAL A 32 -10.76 -25.89 1.66
CA VAL A 32 -9.42 -25.33 1.40
C VAL A 32 -8.46 -26.42 0.91
N SER A 33 -7.32 -26.03 0.37
CA SER A 33 -6.23 -26.90 -0.08
C SER A 33 -5.42 -27.50 1.08
N ASN A 34 -5.34 -26.81 2.22
CA ASN A 34 -4.63 -27.27 3.42
C ASN A 34 -5.46 -26.95 4.67
N ALA A 35 -5.57 -27.90 5.61
CA ALA A 35 -6.31 -27.74 6.87
C ALA A 35 -5.88 -26.50 7.68
N ALA A 36 -4.59 -26.12 7.61
CA ALA A 36 -4.07 -24.93 8.28
C ALA A 36 -4.68 -23.62 7.74
N CYS A 37 -5.23 -23.64 6.52
CA CYS A 37 -5.86 -22.47 5.91
C CYS A 37 -7.31 -22.23 6.35
N CYS A 38 -7.93 -23.16 7.06
CA CYS A 38 -9.33 -23.00 7.50
C CYS A 38 -9.53 -21.78 8.40
N VAL A 39 -8.64 -21.57 9.37
CA VAL A 39 -8.75 -20.41 10.27
C VAL A 39 -8.55 -19.08 9.53
N PHE A 40 -7.63 -19.04 8.57
CA PHE A 40 -7.42 -17.84 7.75
C PHE A 40 -8.56 -17.57 6.80
N LYS A 41 -9.28 -18.62 6.39
CA LYS A 41 -10.47 -18.47 5.55
C LYS A 41 -11.62 -17.83 6.33
N ASP A 42 -11.88 -18.29 7.55
CA ASP A 42 -12.87 -17.69 8.45
C ASP A 42 -12.49 -16.24 8.81
N LEU A 43 -11.22 -15.98 9.10
CA LEU A 43 -10.70 -14.63 9.36
C LEU A 43 -10.84 -13.68 8.16
N ALA A 44 -10.50 -14.13 6.94
CA ALA A 44 -10.62 -13.31 5.74
C ALA A 44 -12.07 -12.90 5.44
N GLU A 45 -13.04 -13.76 5.76
CA GLU A 45 -14.47 -13.46 5.63
C GLU A 45 -14.95 -12.48 6.68
N ASP A 46 -14.49 -12.63 7.92
CA ASP A 46 -14.78 -11.70 9.00
C ASP A 46 -14.22 -10.30 8.71
N LEU A 47 -12.94 -10.21 8.31
CA LEU A 47 -12.31 -8.95 7.87
C LEU A 47 -13.08 -8.31 6.71
N SER A 48 -13.49 -9.09 5.72
CA SER A 48 -14.25 -8.57 4.57
C SER A 48 -15.62 -8.02 4.98
N ALA A 49 -16.30 -8.70 5.92
CA ALA A 49 -17.66 -8.36 6.31
C ALA A 49 -17.73 -7.25 7.35
N ASN A 50 -16.85 -7.29 8.35
CA ASN A 50 -16.96 -6.51 9.58
C ASN A 50 -15.86 -5.46 9.75
N LEU A 51 -14.82 -5.47 8.92
CA LEU A 51 -13.82 -4.39 8.87
C LEU A 51 -13.93 -3.58 7.58
N PHE A 52 -13.78 -4.22 6.42
CA PHE A 52 -13.65 -3.47 5.16
C PHE A 52 -14.98 -3.15 4.45
N GLY A 53 -16.02 -3.96 4.64
CA GLY A 53 -17.33 -3.74 4.03
C GLY A 53 -17.34 -3.69 2.49
N GLY A 54 -16.30 -4.20 1.83
CA GLY A 54 -16.14 -4.12 0.37
C GLY A 54 -15.65 -2.76 -0.15
N VAL A 55 -15.06 -1.92 0.71
CA VAL A 55 -14.65 -0.55 0.39
C VAL A 55 -13.13 -0.43 0.46
N CYS A 56 -12.52 0.25 -0.52
CA CYS A 56 -11.15 0.77 -0.41
C CYS A 56 -11.26 2.10 0.35
N GLY A 57 -11.26 2.00 1.68
CA GLY A 57 -11.43 3.13 2.59
C GLY A 57 -10.35 3.13 3.66
N GLU A 58 -10.60 3.87 4.73
CA GLU A 58 -9.59 4.15 5.76
C GLU A 58 -9.00 2.88 6.38
N GLU A 59 -9.83 1.90 6.74
CA GLU A 59 -9.36 0.65 7.36
C GLU A 59 -8.48 -0.16 6.41
N ALA A 60 -8.75 -0.11 5.10
CA ALA A 60 -7.93 -0.77 4.09
C ALA A 60 -6.57 -0.06 3.92
N HIS A 61 -6.57 1.27 3.92
CA HIS A 61 -5.36 2.09 3.84
C HIS A 61 -4.47 1.86 5.06
N GLU A 62 -5.05 1.94 6.26
CA GLU A 62 -4.35 1.80 7.54
C GLU A 62 -3.89 0.35 7.78
N SER A 63 -4.66 -0.66 7.34
CA SER A 63 -4.19 -2.06 7.37
C SER A 63 -2.96 -2.27 6.48
N LEU A 64 -2.94 -1.66 5.29
CA LEU A 64 -1.78 -1.73 4.38
C LEU A 64 -0.57 -1.00 4.97
N ARG A 65 -0.78 0.17 5.57
CA ARG A 65 0.25 0.93 6.28
C ARG A 65 0.82 0.11 7.44
N LEU A 66 -0.01 -0.46 8.29
CA LEU A 66 0.44 -1.28 9.42
C LEU A 66 1.30 -2.47 8.97
N ALA A 67 0.93 -3.15 7.87
CA ALA A 67 1.73 -4.24 7.34
C ALA A 67 3.14 -3.81 6.90
N PHE A 68 3.31 -2.57 6.42
CA PHE A 68 4.63 -2.01 6.19
C PHE A 68 5.37 -1.71 7.49
N HIS A 69 4.71 -1.04 8.44
CA HIS A 69 5.32 -0.62 9.70
C HIS A 69 5.75 -1.82 10.58
N ASP A 70 4.95 -2.90 10.64
CA ASP A 70 5.32 -4.18 11.26
C ASP A 70 6.53 -4.78 10.54
N ALA A 71 6.40 -5.04 9.24
CA ALA A 71 7.43 -5.75 8.48
C ALA A 71 8.79 -5.04 8.41
N ILE A 72 8.82 -3.71 8.34
CA ILE A 72 10.06 -2.93 8.25
C ILE A 72 10.74 -2.71 9.61
N GLY A 73 10.06 -3.07 10.72
CA GLY A 73 10.60 -3.21 12.08
C GLY A 73 11.63 -4.34 12.21
N PHE A 74 12.60 -4.39 11.30
CA PHE A 74 13.65 -5.41 11.22
C PHE A 74 14.96 -4.75 10.76
N SER A 75 16.10 -5.27 11.20
CA SER A 75 17.42 -4.83 10.70
C SER A 75 18.40 -5.99 10.59
N ALA A 76 18.84 -6.27 9.36
CA ALA A 76 19.85 -7.30 9.11
C ALA A 76 21.20 -6.95 9.78
N SER A 77 21.59 -5.67 9.78
CA SER A 77 22.87 -5.23 10.35
C SER A 77 22.88 -5.13 11.88
N LYS A 78 21.75 -4.79 12.51
CA LYS A 78 21.64 -4.72 13.97
C LYS A 78 21.28 -6.07 14.62
N GLY A 79 20.82 -7.04 13.83
CA GLY A 79 20.51 -8.39 14.26
C GLY A 79 19.14 -8.54 14.94
N PRO A 80 18.79 -9.76 15.40
CA PRO A 80 17.42 -10.10 15.82
C PRO A 80 16.88 -9.30 17.02
N SER A 81 17.73 -8.63 17.79
CA SER A 81 17.29 -7.78 18.91
C SER A 81 16.77 -6.42 18.47
N ALA A 82 16.93 -6.05 17.19
CA ALA A 82 16.40 -4.80 16.66
C ALA A 82 14.92 -4.88 16.29
N GLY A 83 14.38 -6.08 16.08
CA GLY A 83 13.00 -6.31 15.67
C GLY A 83 12.89 -7.54 14.76
N GLY A 84 11.73 -8.18 14.78
CA GLY A 84 11.49 -9.47 14.13
C GLY A 84 10.90 -9.39 12.73
N GLY A 85 10.62 -8.20 12.20
CA GLY A 85 10.00 -8.03 10.87
C GLY A 85 8.50 -8.26 10.94
N ALA A 86 7.94 -8.97 9.96
CA ALA A 86 6.51 -9.23 9.91
C ALA A 86 6.12 -10.24 11.01
N ASP A 87 6.02 -9.79 12.26
CA ASP A 87 5.91 -10.61 13.47
C ASP A 87 4.76 -10.17 14.40
N GLY A 88 4.00 -9.16 14.00
CA GLY A 88 2.84 -8.67 14.74
C GLY A 88 3.21 -7.87 15.98
N SER A 89 4.46 -7.41 16.08
CA SER A 89 4.97 -6.71 17.25
C SER A 89 4.21 -5.41 17.58
N PRO A 90 3.71 -4.60 16.62
CA PRO A 90 2.87 -3.44 16.95
C PRO A 90 1.59 -3.79 17.72
N ILE A 91 0.93 -4.90 17.41
CA ILE A 91 -0.28 -5.36 18.12
C ILE A 91 0.08 -5.97 19.48
N LEU A 92 1.20 -6.69 19.58
CA LEU A 92 1.60 -7.39 20.81
C LEU A 92 2.27 -6.48 21.84
N PHE A 93 2.83 -5.35 21.40
CA PHE A 93 3.46 -4.33 22.22
C PHE A 93 2.89 -2.93 21.90
N PRO A 94 1.58 -2.72 22.08
CA PRO A 94 0.88 -1.53 21.61
C PRO A 94 1.32 -0.24 22.31
N ASP A 95 1.89 -0.35 23.51
CA ASP A 95 2.42 0.78 24.27
C ASP A 95 3.87 1.17 23.89
N VAL A 96 4.48 0.48 22.92
CA VAL A 96 5.89 0.72 22.53
C VAL A 96 5.98 1.26 21.12
N GLU A 97 5.73 0.43 20.10
CA GLU A 97 6.02 0.79 18.71
C GLU A 97 5.05 1.84 18.15
N PRO A 98 3.73 1.76 18.39
CA PRO A 98 2.80 2.83 18.00
C PRO A 98 3.14 4.21 18.58
N ASN A 99 3.90 4.26 19.70
CA ASN A 99 4.32 5.50 20.34
C ASN A 99 5.62 6.10 19.76
N PHE A 100 6.27 5.45 18.78
CA PHE A 100 7.40 6.04 18.07
C PHE A 100 6.92 7.17 17.14
N ALA A 101 7.71 8.23 17.00
CA ALA A 101 7.32 9.39 16.19
C ALA A 101 7.04 9.02 14.72
N ALA A 102 7.83 8.11 14.14
CA ALA A 102 7.65 7.62 12.77
C ALA A 102 6.38 6.75 12.60
N ASN A 103 5.80 6.28 13.70
CA ASN A 103 4.62 5.43 13.76
C ASN A 103 3.34 6.19 14.13
N ASN A 104 3.39 7.52 14.24
CA ASN A 104 2.21 8.30 14.63
C ASN A 104 0.98 7.93 13.78
N GLY A 105 -0.15 7.61 14.43
CA GLY A 105 -1.40 7.17 13.80
C GLY A 105 -1.58 5.66 13.62
N ILE A 106 -0.52 4.84 13.65
CA ILE A 106 -0.72 3.38 13.43
C ILE A 106 -1.50 2.71 14.58
N ILE A 107 -1.71 3.41 15.70
CA ILE A 107 -2.49 2.90 16.82
C ILE A 107 -3.93 2.57 16.39
N ASP A 108 -4.52 3.32 15.47
CA ASP A 108 -5.90 3.09 15.01
C ASP A 108 -6.03 1.71 14.36
N SER A 109 -5.08 1.37 13.49
CA SER A 109 -4.98 0.04 12.87
C SER A 109 -4.70 -1.09 13.85
N VAL A 110 -3.91 -0.82 14.90
CA VAL A 110 -3.67 -1.77 15.98
C VAL A 110 -4.98 -2.02 16.74
N GLU A 111 -5.74 -0.97 17.04
CA GLU A 111 -6.99 -1.04 17.80
C GLU A 111 -8.09 -1.78 17.04
N PHE A 112 -8.34 -1.46 15.76
CA PHE A 112 -9.42 -2.15 15.02
C PHE A 112 -9.07 -3.60 14.66
N LEU A 113 -7.78 -3.97 14.55
CA LEU A 113 -7.39 -5.37 14.28
C LEU A 113 -7.36 -6.22 15.55
N THR A 114 -7.00 -5.66 16.71
CA THR A 114 -6.83 -6.43 17.95
C THR A 114 -8.03 -7.32 18.31
N PRO A 115 -9.31 -6.90 18.18
CA PRO A 115 -10.47 -7.75 18.46
C PRO A 115 -10.51 -9.06 17.68
N PHE A 116 -9.96 -9.10 16.46
CA PHE A 116 -9.93 -10.30 15.62
C PHE A 116 -9.05 -11.42 16.22
N LEU A 117 -8.06 -11.09 17.06
CA LEU A 117 -7.27 -12.11 17.79
C LEU A 117 -8.08 -12.83 18.88
N GLY A 118 -9.13 -12.19 19.40
CA GLY A 118 -10.06 -12.82 20.34
C GLY A 118 -11.04 -13.78 19.65
N ALA A 119 -11.41 -13.47 18.40
CA ALA A 119 -12.37 -14.25 17.61
C ALA A 119 -11.69 -15.38 16.81
N HIS A 120 -10.44 -15.20 16.38
CA HIS A 120 -9.73 -16.12 15.50
C HIS A 120 -8.41 -16.59 16.13
N ASN A 121 -8.19 -17.90 16.12
CA ASN A 121 -6.96 -18.50 16.65
C ASN A 121 -5.81 -18.38 15.65
N VAL A 122 -5.34 -17.15 15.42
CA VAL A 122 -4.22 -16.79 14.53
C VAL A 122 -3.13 -16.04 15.30
N SER A 123 -1.95 -15.90 14.70
CA SER A 123 -0.93 -14.99 15.21
C SER A 123 -1.26 -13.53 14.86
N ALA A 124 -0.77 -12.58 15.64
CA ALA A 124 -0.85 -11.15 15.31
C ALA A 124 -0.17 -10.85 13.97
N ALA A 125 0.96 -11.50 13.71
CA ALA A 125 1.71 -11.40 12.47
C ALA A 125 0.88 -11.83 11.23
N ASP A 126 0.18 -12.97 11.33
CA ASP A 126 -0.66 -13.44 10.24
C ASP A 126 -1.92 -12.58 10.08
N LEU A 127 -2.47 -12.04 11.17
CA LEU A 127 -3.59 -11.11 11.14
C LEU A 127 -3.22 -9.83 10.35
N ILE A 128 -2.12 -9.16 10.68
CA ILE A 128 -1.70 -7.92 9.99
C ILE A 128 -1.49 -8.19 8.50
N GLN A 129 -0.73 -9.23 8.16
CA GLN A 129 -0.42 -9.51 6.75
C GLN A 129 -1.65 -9.97 5.95
N LEU A 130 -2.59 -10.69 6.58
CA LEU A 130 -3.83 -11.07 5.92
C LEU A 130 -4.78 -9.88 5.78
N ALA A 131 -4.89 -9.03 6.80
CA ALA A 131 -5.71 -7.82 6.75
C ALA A 131 -5.28 -6.90 5.60
N ALA A 132 -3.98 -6.63 5.44
CA ALA A 132 -3.48 -5.87 4.30
C ALA A 132 -3.80 -6.56 2.97
N ALA A 133 -3.54 -7.87 2.84
CA ALA A 133 -3.78 -8.61 1.60
C ALA A 133 -5.28 -8.66 1.22
N VAL A 134 -6.18 -8.76 2.20
CA VAL A 134 -7.64 -8.74 2.00
C VAL A 134 -8.13 -7.32 1.72
N GLY A 135 -7.70 -6.33 2.52
CA GLY A 135 -8.16 -4.94 2.44
C GLY A 135 -7.92 -4.34 1.06
N ILE A 136 -6.72 -4.51 0.50
CA ILE A 136 -6.39 -3.96 -0.83
C ILE A 136 -7.18 -4.62 -1.96
N THR A 137 -7.79 -5.80 -1.77
CA THR A 137 -8.64 -6.39 -2.83
C THR A 137 -9.87 -5.54 -3.14
N ASN A 138 -10.26 -4.67 -2.21
CA ASN A 138 -11.36 -3.71 -2.38
C ASN A 138 -10.94 -2.47 -3.19
N CYS A 139 -9.65 -2.28 -3.48
CA CYS A 139 -9.12 -1.17 -4.25
C CYS A 139 -9.03 -1.56 -5.73
N PRO A 140 -9.86 -0.97 -6.63
CA PRO A 140 -9.84 -1.34 -8.04
C PRO A 140 -8.44 -1.18 -8.65
N GLY A 141 -7.91 -2.26 -9.24
CA GLY A 141 -6.57 -2.28 -9.86
C GLY A 141 -5.46 -2.84 -8.98
N ALA A 142 -5.70 -3.03 -7.69
CA ALA A 142 -4.74 -3.65 -6.78
C ALA A 142 -4.55 -5.14 -7.12
N PRO A 143 -3.36 -5.71 -6.86
CA PRO A 143 -3.15 -7.14 -7.05
C PRO A 143 -3.81 -7.95 -5.95
N ARG A 144 -4.01 -9.24 -6.23
CA ARG A 144 -4.29 -10.24 -5.19
C ARG A 144 -2.97 -10.80 -4.69
N VAL A 145 -2.46 -10.24 -3.61
CA VAL A 145 -1.15 -10.60 -3.05
C VAL A 145 -1.18 -12.02 -2.47
N PRO A 146 -0.17 -12.87 -2.74
CA PRO A 146 -0.07 -14.17 -2.11
C PRO A 146 0.02 -14.08 -0.59
N PHE A 147 -0.57 -15.03 0.11
CA PHE A 147 -0.56 -15.09 1.57
C PHE A 147 -0.01 -16.44 2.04
N LEU A 148 1.10 -16.40 2.78
CA LEU A 148 1.59 -17.55 3.54
C LEU A 148 1.22 -17.36 5.01
N GLY A 149 0.57 -18.34 5.64
CA GLY A 149 0.20 -18.32 7.05
C GLY A 149 1.11 -19.20 7.92
N GLY A 150 1.14 -18.95 9.22
CA GLY A 150 1.91 -19.71 10.21
C GLY A 150 3.07 -18.95 10.84
N ARG A 151 3.05 -17.62 10.82
CA ARG A 151 4.03 -16.79 11.52
C ARG A 151 3.90 -16.98 13.03
N ALA A 152 5.02 -16.87 13.74
CA ALA A 152 5.01 -16.86 15.19
C ALA A 152 4.76 -15.44 15.71
N ASN A 153 4.08 -15.32 16.85
CA ASN A 153 3.97 -14.05 17.56
C ASN A 153 5.35 -13.52 17.97
N ALA A 154 5.52 -12.20 17.86
CA ALA A 154 6.69 -11.48 18.33
C ALA A 154 7.01 -11.80 19.81
N LYS A 155 8.31 -11.71 20.15
CA LYS A 155 8.81 -11.92 21.52
C LYS A 155 9.29 -10.65 22.19
N ALA A 156 9.48 -9.59 21.42
CA ALA A 156 9.91 -8.27 21.83
C ALA A 156 9.46 -7.26 20.76
N PRO A 157 9.26 -5.99 21.12
CA PRO A 157 8.99 -4.94 20.13
C PRO A 157 10.23 -4.66 19.27
N SER A 158 10.03 -4.05 18.11
CA SER A 158 11.13 -3.45 17.36
C SER A 158 11.71 -2.23 18.09
N ILE A 159 12.95 -1.87 17.76
CA ILE A 159 13.57 -0.62 18.23
C ILE A 159 13.13 0.55 17.34
N ASP A 160 13.15 1.75 17.90
CA ASP A 160 12.91 2.99 17.15
C ASP A 160 13.97 3.23 16.05
N GLY A 161 13.60 4.03 15.05
CA GLY A 161 14.44 4.44 13.93
C GLY A 161 14.61 3.38 12.83
N LEU A 162 13.69 2.42 12.74
CA LEU A 162 13.66 1.41 11.66
C LEU A 162 12.64 1.71 10.56
N VAL A 163 11.67 2.59 10.83
CA VAL A 163 10.67 3.05 9.85
C VAL A 163 11.19 4.31 9.15
N PRO A 164 11.20 4.37 7.80
CA PRO A 164 11.53 5.59 7.07
C PRO A 164 10.54 6.73 7.37
N GLU A 165 11.05 7.95 7.48
CA GLU A 165 10.22 9.15 7.69
C GLU A 165 10.18 10.04 6.44
N PRO A 166 9.09 10.80 6.20
CA PRO A 166 8.93 11.59 4.98
C PRO A 166 9.98 12.69 4.81
N GLN A 167 10.61 13.16 5.90
CA GLN A 167 11.72 14.12 5.86
C GLN A 167 13.09 13.49 5.57
N ASN A 168 13.22 12.16 5.58
CA ASN A 168 14.51 11.51 5.31
C ASN A 168 14.95 11.76 3.86
N ASP A 169 16.27 11.85 3.65
CA ASP A 169 16.81 11.93 2.30
C ASP A 169 16.77 10.57 1.58
N VAL A 170 16.84 10.59 0.25
CA VAL A 170 16.75 9.37 -0.58
C VAL A 170 17.83 8.34 -0.23
N SER A 171 19.05 8.76 0.11
CA SER A 171 20.11 7.80 0.46
C SER A 171 19.84 7.11 1.79
N THR A 172 19.30 7.84 2.77
CA THR A 172 18.85 7.31 4.06
C THR A 172 17.73 6.29 3.86
N ILE A 173 16.70 6.63 3.07
CA ILE A 173 15.58 5.72 2.77
C ILE A 173 16.08 4.45 2.06
N LEU A 174 16.87 4.59 0.99
CA LEU A 174 17.38 3.43 0.25
C LEU A 174 18.29 2.53 1.12
N ALA A 175 19.08 3.11 2.03
CA ALA A 175 19.89 2.34 2.96
C ALA A 175 19.03 1.59 3.98
N ARG A 176 17.99 2.24 4.54
CA ARG A 176 17.03 1.64 5.48
C ARG A 176 16.29 0.47 4.84
N MET A 177 15.75 0.67 3.64
CA MET A 177 15.03 -0.37 2.90
C MET A 177 15.94 -1.54 2.51
N LYS A 178 17.20 -1.28 2.16
CA LYS A 178 18.18 -2.34 1.93
C LYS A 178 18.50 -3.14 3.20
N ASP A 179 18.65 -2.48 4.35
CA ASP A 179 18.93 -3.14 5.62
C ASP A 179 17.72 -3.91 6.20
N GLY A 180 16.51 -3.41 5.98
CA GLY A 180 15.27 -3.99 6.52
C GLY A 180 14.74 -5.18 5.71
N GLY A 181 14.88 -5.18 4.39
CA GLY A 181 14.32 -6.26 3.56
C GLY A 181 15.15 -6.60 2.32
N ASN A 182 16.39 -6.10 2.23
CA ASN A 182 17.23 -6.20 1.04
C ASN A 182 16.50 -5.72 -0.22
N PHE A 183 15.79 -4.59 -0.11
CA PHE A 183 15.11 -3.96 -1.23
C PHE A 183 16.09 -3.14 -2.08
N SER A 184 16.00 -3.31 -3.39
CA SER A 184 16.63 -2.46 -4.38
C SER A 184 15.87 -1.14 -4.55
N PRO A 185 16.48 -0.09 -5.14
CA PRO A 185 15.78 1.16 -5.41
C PRO A 185 14.52 0.99 -6.27
N ALA A 186 14.54 0.06 -7.22
CA ALA A 186 13.36 -0.25 -8.03
C ALA A 186 12.23 -0.89 -7.20
N GLU A 187 12.57 -1.77 -6.26
CA GLU A 187 11.58 -2.37 -5.35
C GLU A 187 11.02 -1.35 -4.35
N VAL A 188 11.83 -0.37 -3.91
CA VAL A 188 11.34 0.75 -3.08
C VAL A 188 10.31 1.58 -3.85
N VAL A 189 10.58 1.94 -5.11
CA VAL A 189 9.62 2.66 -5.96
C VAL A 189 8.35 1.83 -6.20
N ALA A 190 8.50 0.52 -6.45
CA ALA A 190 7.35 -0.36 -6.61
C ALA A 190 6.50 -0.44 -5.35
N LEU A 191 7.11 -0.46 -4.16
CA LEU A 191 6.39 -0.52 -2.89
C LEU A 191 5.62 0.78 -2.60
N LEU A 192 6.16 1.93 -3.01
CA LEU A 192 5.49 3.24 -2.93
C LEU A 192 4.23 3.34 -3.80
N ALA A 193 3.92 2.35 -4.66
CA ALA A 193 2.62 2.30 -5.32
C ALA A 193 1.46 2.21 -4.31
N SER A 194 1.71 1.79 -3.06
CA SER A 194 0.73 1.90 -1.97
C SER A 194 0.22 3.31 -1.74
N HIS A 195 1.02 4.35 -2.06
CA HIS A 195 0.60 5.74 -1.90
C HIS A 195 -0.48 6.17 -2.91
N SER A 196 -0.81 5.34 -3.91
CA SER A 196 -2.00 5.55 -4.76
C SER A 196 -3.32 5.22 -4.04
N ILE A 197 -3.26 4.51 -2.91
CA ILE A 197 -4.41 4.20 -2.05
C ILE A 197 -4.11 4.60 -0.61
N ALA A 198 -3.69 5.85 -0.42
CA ALA A 198 -3.26 6.34 0.88
C ALA A 198 -3.61 7.82 1.09
N ARG A 199 -3.70 8.15 2.38
CA ARG A 199 -3.92 9.49 2.91
C ARG A 199 -2.97 9.73 4.09
N SER A 200 -2.95 10.96 4.61
CA SER A 200 -2.19 11.35 5.79
C SER A 200 -3.08 12.08 6.79
N ASP A 201 -3.06 11.63 8.04
CA ASP A 201 -3.80 12.26 9.14
C ASP A 201 -2.94 13.13 10.05
N HIS A 202 -1.62 13.07 9.89
CA HIS A 202 -0.70 13.59 10.93
C HIS A 202 0.47 14.42 10.41
N VAL A 203 0.69 14.50 9.09
CA VAL A 203 1.71 15.40 8.54
C VAL A 203 1.27 16.86 8.70
N ASP A 204 0.01 17.17 8.37
CA ASP A 204 -0.63 18.43 8.73
C ASP A 204 -1.38 18.24 10.05
N PRO A 205 -1.04 18.97 11.12
CA PRO A 205 -1.69 18.80 12.42
C PRO A 205 -3.14 19.30 12.48
N GLU A 206 -3.63 20.04 11.48
CA GLU A 206 -5.00 20.57 11.46
C GLU A 206 -5.93 19.82 10.50
N HIS A 207 -5.43 18.87 9.71
CA HIS A 207 -6.22 18.17 8.69
C HIS A 207 -5.95 16.66 8.70
N GLY A 208 -7.03 15.89 8.85
CA GLY A 208 -7.05 14.44 8.62
C GLY A 208 -7.27 14.08 7.15
N ALA A 209 -7.08 12.81 6.81
CA ALA A 209 -7.48 12.20 5.56
C ALA A 209 -6.97 12.91 4.29
N VAL A 210 -5.75 13.48 4.34
CA VAL A 210 -5.22 14.25 3.22
C VAL A 210 -4.58 13.33 2.17
N PRO A 211 -5.11 13.21 0.94
CA PRO A 211 -4.69 12.19 -0.01
C PRO A 211 -3.35 12.51 -0.70
N PHE A 212 -2.62 11.48 -1.14
CA PHE A 212 -1.35 11.64 -1.87
C PHE A 212 -1.51 11.70 -3.39
N ASP A 213 -2.68 11.36 -3.92
CA ASP A 213 -3.06 11.54 -5.31
C ASP A 213 -4.56 11.89 -5.44
N THR A 214 -5.05 12.15 -6.65
CA THR A 214 -6.46 12.50 -6.89
C THR A 214 -7.44 11.33 -6.83
N THR A 215 -6.96 10.11 -6.63
CA THR A 215 -7.73 8.87 -6.72
C THR A 215 -7.44 7.92 -5.56
N PRO A 216 -7.50 8.36 -4.28
CA PRO A 216 -6.99 7.62 -3.13
C PRO A 216 -7.75 6.31 -2.84
N PHE A 217 -8.81 5.99 -3.58
CA PHE A 217 -9.60 4.76 -3.45
C PHE A 217 -9.41 3.81 -4.65
N THR A 218 -8.51 4.15 -5.59
CA THR A 218 -8.22 3.38 -6.81
C THR A 218 -6.73 3.14 -6.89
N PHE A 219 -6.32 1.87 -7.02
CA PHE A 219 -4.92 1.52 -7.15
C PHE A 219 -4.47 1.69 -8.61
N ASP A 220 -4.14 2.92 -8.99
CA ASP A 220 -3.74 3.29 -10.33
C ASP A 220 -2.36 3.98 -10.36
N THR A 221 -2.06 4.68 -11.45
CA THR A 221 -0.72 5.27 -11.68
C THR A 221 -0.72 6.79 -11.53
N GLN A 222 -1.81 7.39 -11.02
CA GLN A 222 -1.95 8.83 -10.81
C GLN A 222 -0.91 9.35 -9.82
N PHE A 223 -0.70 8.67 -8.69
CA PHE A 223 0.36 9.00 -7.74
C PHE A 223 1.72 9.25 -8.41
N PHE A 224 2.16 8.37 -9.32
CA PHE A 224 3.45 8.50 -10.02
C PHE A 224 3.48 9.71 -10.97
N LEU A 225 2.35 10.05 -11.60
CA LEU A 225 2.21 11.22 -12.46
C LEU A 225 2.19 12.52 -11.65
N GLU A 226 1.35 12.57 -10.63
CA GLU A 226 1.00 13.77 -9.88
C GLU A 226 2.17 14.27 -9.06
N THR A 227 2.95 13.38 -8.44
CA THR A 227 4.23 13.70 -7.78
C THR A 227 5.26 14.38 -8.69
N LEU A 228 5.22 14.15 -10.01
CA LEU A 228 6.10 14.82 -10.98
C LEU A 228 5.59 16.19 -11.42
N LEU A 229 4.34 16.55 -11.12
CA LEU A 229 3.82 17.88 -11.42
C LEU A 229 4.48 18.95 -10.56
N LYS A 230 4.59 20.17 -11.09
CA LYS A 230 5.10 21.32 -10.35
C LYS A 230 4.16 21.64 -9.18
N GLY A 231 4.72 21.64 -7.98
CA GLY A 231 4.01 22.06 -6.77
C GLY A 231 3.62 23.55 -6.83
N THR A 232 2.42 23.86 -6.36
CA THR A 232 1.81 25.21 -6.40
C THR A 232 1.36 25.72 -5.04
N GLY A 233 1.19 24.86 -4.03
CA GLY A 233 0.79 25.25 -2.68
C GLY A 233 0.79 24.07 -1.71
N PHE A 234 0.32 24.30 -0.48
CA PHE A 234 0.03 23.26 0.50
C PHE A 234 -1.49 23.14 0.66
N PRO A 235 -2.04 21.94 0.87
CA PRO A 235 -3.48 21.76 1.03
C PRO A 235 -4.01 22.31 2.37
N GLY A 236 -3.14 22.50 3.36
CA GLY A 236 -3.49 23.07 4.66
C GLY A 236 -2.43 24.03 5.22
N THR A 237 -1.89 23.75 6.41
CA THR A 237 -1.09 24.68 7.23
C THR A 237 0.38 24.82 6.85
N GLY A 238 0.82 24.14 5.79
CA GLY A 238 2.22 23.95 5.45
C GLY A 238 3.07 25.23 5.30
N PRO A 239 4.41 25.11 5.36
CA PRO A 239 5.15 23.85 5.28
C PRO A 239 5.24 23.09 6.62
N ASN A 240 4.78 21.84 6.64
CA ASN A 240 4.98 20.91 7.75
C ASN A 240 6.26 20.07 7.57
N THR A 241 6.72 19.40 8.64
CA THR A 241 7.92 18.53 8.57
C THR A 241 7.66 17.35 7.63
N GLY A 242 8.51 17.17 6.63
CA GLY A 242 8.34 16.10 5.65
C GLY A 242 7.30 16.42 4.57
N GLU A 243 6.74 17.63 4.53
CA GLU A 243 5.79 18.07 3.51
C GLU A 243 6.49 18.91 2.42
N SER A 244 6.05 18.79 1.18
CA SER A 244 6.49 19.57 0.03
C SER A 244 5.30 20.15 -0.73
N LEU A 245 5.55 21.16 -1.58
CA LEU A 245 4.47 21.78 -2.35
C LEU A 245 3.76 20.73 -3.23
N SER A 246 2.45 20.63 -3.02
CA SER A 246 1.51 19.84 -3.79
C SER A 246 1.11 20.55 -5.08
N PRO A 247 0.87 19.82 -6.19
CA PRO A 247 0.39 20.38 -7.44
C PRO A 247 -1.12 20.68 -7.39
N LEU A 248 -1.87 20.06 -6.47
CA LEU A 248 -3.34 20.11 -6.40
C LEU A 248 -3.81 20.44 -4.97
N PRO A 249 -3.38 21.58 -4.38
CA PRO A 249 -3.68 21.92 -2.98
C PRO A 249 -5.12 22.43 -2.76
N LEU A 250 -5.98 22.48 -3.79
CA LEU A 250 -7.32 23.03 -3.65
C LEU A 250 -8.22 22.04 -2.92
N GLY A 251 -8.67 22.41 -1.73
CA GLY A 251 -9.68 21.68 -0.96
C GLY A 251 -10.92 22.52 -0.63
N SER A 252 -11.96 21.86 -0.13
CA SER A 252 -13.19 22.48 0.37
C SER A 252 -13.90 21.56 1.37
N GLY A 253 -14.17 22.04 2.58
CA GLY A 253 -14.78 21.20 3.61
C GLY A 253 -13.84 20.06 4.01
N GLN A 254 -14.36 18.84 4.08
CA GLN A 254 -13.55 17.63 4.30
C GLN A 254 -12.82 17.13 3.04
N ASN A 255 -13.19 17.63 1.86
CA ASN A 255 -12.50 17.31 0.61
C ASN A 255 -11.19 18.12 0.55
N ILE A 256 -10.18 17.69 1.30
CA ILE A 256 -8.88 18.37 1.37
C ILE A 256 -8.10 18.13 0.06
N GLY A 257 -7.28 19.12 -0.34
CA GLY A 257 -6.42 18.99 -1.52
C GLY A 257 -5.31 17.95 -1.33
N GLU A 258 -4.62 17.59 -2.41
CA GLU A 258 -3.51 16.63 -2.38
C GLU A 258 -2.38 17.14 -1.47
N LEU A 259 -1.80 16.26 -0.64
CA LEU A 259 -0.55 16.47 0.06
C LEU A 259 0.59 15.76 -0.66
N ARG A 260 1.78 16.37 -0.66
CA ARG A 260 2.97 15.72 -1.22
C ARG A 260 4.06 15.57 -0.18
N LEU A 261 4.40 14.32 0.15
CA LEU A 261 5.54 14.01 1.00
C LEU A 261 6.86 14.43 0.32
N GLN A 262 7.79 14.95 1.12
CA GLN A 262 9.13 15.33 0.65
C GLN A 262 9.86 14.10 0.10
N SER A 263 9.83 12.98 0.82
CA SER A 263 10.41 11.71 0.38
C SER A 263 9.97 11.31 -1.03
N ASP A 264 8.68 11.40 -1.33
CA ASP A 264 8.12 11.01 -2.62
C ASP A 264 8.57 11.99 -3.71
N PHE A 265 8.52 13.29 -3.41
CA PHE A 265 9.05 14.34 -4.29
C PHE A 265 10.51 14.07 -4.68
N ALA A 266 11.35 13.71 -3.71
CA ALA A 266 12.78 13.47 -3.90
C ALA A 266 13.05 12.14 -4.61
N ILE A 267 12.37 11.05 -4.24
CA ILE A 267 12.53 9.73 -4.87
C ILE A 267 12.08 9.80 -6.34
N ALA A 268 11.01 10.53 -6.66
CA ALA A 268 10.57 10.73 -8.04
C ALA A 268 11.61 11.46 -8.92
N ARG A 269 12.58 12.15 -8.30
CA ARG A 269 13.56 13.01 -8.98
C ARG A 269 15.01 12.55 -8.83
N ASP A 270 15.29 11.58 -7.98
CA ASP A 270 16.64 11.06 -7.77
C ASP A 270 17.09 10.18 -8.94
N SER A 271 18.33 10.36 -9.40
CA SER A 271 18.90 9.60 -10.52
C SER A 271 18.84 8.07 -10.39
N ARG A 272 18.75 7.54 -9.16
CA ARG A 272 18.68 6.10 -8.86
C ARG A 272 17.28 5.52 -9.04
N THR A 273 16.24 6.35 -9.02
CA THR A 273 14.83 5.94 -8.91
C THR A 273 13.91 6.61 -9.94
N ALA A 274 14.25 7.81 -10.42
CA ALA A 274 13.42 8.62 -11.32
C ALA A 274 12.94 7.88 -12.58
N CYS A 275 13.79 7.04 -13.17
CA CYS A 275 13.39 6.29 -14.37
C CYS A 275 12.45 5.12 -14.07
N VAL A 276 12.55 4.49 -12.89
CA VAL A 276 11.57 3.49 -12.45
C VAL A 276 10.26 4.18 -12.10
N TRP A 277 10.33 5.34 -11.43
CA TRP A 277 9.17 6.17 -11.12
C TRP A 277 8.36 6.52 -12.37
N GLN A 278 9.02 7.09 -13.39
CA GLN A 278 8.37 7.44 -14.64
C GLN A 278 7.87 6.22 -15.42
N ALA A 279 8.52 5.05 -15.27
CA ALA A 279 8.13 3.83 -15.98
C ALA A 279 6.80 3.23 -15.50
N PHE A 280 6.28 3.62 -14.33
CA PHE A 280 4.95 3.20 -13.89
C PHE A 280 3.83 4.11 -14.39
N ILE A 281 4.12 5.32 -14.88
CA ILE A 281 3.09 6.25 -15.35
C ILE A 281 2.38 5.65 -16.57
N ASN A 282 1.06 5.45 -16.44
CA ASN A 282 0.20 4.85 -17.45
C ASN A 282 0.52 3.36 -17.77
N GLU A 283 1.25 2.67 -16.88
CA GLU A 283 1.65 1.27 -17.04
C GLU A 283 1.08 0.42 -15.88
N GLN A 284 -0.26 0.39 -15.78
CA GLN A 284 -1.01 -0.29 -14.70
C GLN A 284 -0.52 -1.72 -14.44
N GLU A 285 -0.43 -2.55 -15.49
CA GLU A 285 -0.06 -3.96 -15.33
C GLU A 285 1.35 -4.11 -14.78
N ALA A 286 2.31 -3.30 -15.27
CA ALA A 286 3.68 -3.34 -14.80
C ALA A 286 3.78 -2.90 -13.32
N MET A 287 3.06 -1.84 -12.94
CA MET A 287 2.99 -1.37 -11.56
C MET A 287 2.38 -2.43 -10.64
N THR A 288 1.21 -2.98 -10.99
CA THR A 288 0.50 -3.98 -10.20
C THR A 288 1.35 -5.25 -9.99
N ILE A 289 2.02 -5.75 -11.05
CA ILE A 289 2.91 -6.93 -10.95
C ILE A 289 4.11 -6.62 -10.04
N ALA A 290 4.72 -5.45 -10.19
CA ALA A 290 5.87 -5.07 -9.37
C ALA A 290 5.48 -4.92 -7.89
N PHE A 291 4.35 -4.26 -7.62
CA PHE A 291 3.81 -4.08 -6.27
C PHE A 291 3.47 -5.43 -5.61
N GLU A 292 2.79 -6.33 -6.31
CA GLU A 292 2.47 -7.67 -5.80
C GLU A 292 3.72 -8.41 -5.32
N ALA A 293 4.77 -8.42 -6.15
CA ALA A 293 6.01 -9.11 -5.85
C ALA A 293 6.74 -8.51 -4.63
N VAL A 294 6.78 -7.18 -4.51
CA VAL A 294 7.50 -6.51 -3.40
C VAL A 294 6.71 -6.51 -2.10
N LEU A 295 5.38 -6.39 -2.14
CA LEU A 295 4.53 -6.51 -0.96
C LEU A 295 4.53 -7.95 -0.43
N PHE A 296 4.53 -8.95 -1.31
CA PHE A 296 4.75 -10.34 -0.90
C PHE A 296 6.11 -10.53 -0.23
N LYS A 297 7.20 -9.99 -0.83
CA LYS A 297 8.54 -10.01 -0.23
C LYS A 297 8.57 -9.33 1.15
N LEU A 298 7.92 -8.18 1.29
CA LEU A 298 7.78 -7.44 2.54
C LEU A 298 7.13 -8.31 3.63
N SER A 299 6.04 -9.00 3.29
CA SER A 299 5.32 -9.89 4.22
C SER A 299 6.14 -11.05 4.79
N LEU A 300 7.32 -11.32 4.22
CA LEU A 300 8.21 -12.42 4.58
C LEU A 300 9.47 -11.94 5.33
N ILE A 301 9.60 -10.65 5.61
CA ILE A 301 10.74 -10.13 6.38
C ILE A 301 10.76 -10.78 7.76
N GLY A 302 11.94 -11.26 8.15
CA GLY A 302 12.14 -11.99 9.42
C GLY A 302 11.63 -13.43 9.43
N GLN A 303 10.94 -13.88 8.38
CA GLN A 303 10.33 -15.20 8.29
C GLN A 303 11.15 -16.18 7.45
N ASN A 304 10.95 -17.48 7.69
CA ASN A 304 11.42 -18.53 6.80
C ASN A 304 10.24 -19.06 5.97
N PRO A 305 10.14 -18.72 4.66
CA PRO A 305 8.98 -19.13 3.85
C PRO A 305 8.75 -20.64 3.79
N LYS A 306 9.78 -21.46 4.04
CA LYS A 306 9.66 -22.93 4.06
C LYS A 306 8.89 -23.47 5.26
N THR A 307 8.70 -22.67 6.30
CA THR A 307 7.93 -23.05 7.49
C THR A 307 6.50 -22.53 7.46
N LEU A 308 6.16 -21.73 6.44
CA LEU A 308 4.82 -21.16 6.27
C LEU A 308 4.00 -22.01 5.29
N VAL A 309 2.69 -21.95 5.43
CA VAL A 309 1.73 -22.65 4.57
C VAL A 309 1.15 -21.67 3.56
N ASP A 310 1.18 -22.02 2.28
CA ASP A 310 0.48 -21.25 1.25
C ASP A 310 -1.03 -21.33 1.45
N CYS A 311 -1.60 -20.21 1.86
CA CYS A 311 -3.02 -20.01 2.04
C CYS A 311 -3.53 -18.88 1.13
N SER A 312 -2.84 -18.60 0.01
CA SER A 312 -3.22 -17.54 -0.93
C SER A 312 -4.64 -17.70 -1.47
N GLU A 313 -5.21 -18.91 -1.42
CA GLU A 313 -6.59 -19.16 -1.83
C GLU A 313 -7.64 -18.44 -0.95
N VAL A 314 -7.29 -18.05 0.28
CA VAL A 314 -8.23 -17.42 1.22
C VAL A 314 -8.41 -15.94 0.97
N VAL A 315 -7.42 -15.29 0.35
CA VAL A 315 -7.50 -13.88 -0.06
C VAL A 315 -8.60 -13.73 -1.11
N PRO A 316 -9.54 -12.78 -1.02
CA PRO A 316 -10.58 -12.59 -2.03
C PRO A 316 -10.02 -12.30 -3.44
N ALA A 317 -10.89 -12.36 -4.45
CA ALA A 317 -10.54 -11.86 -5.77
C ALA A 317 -10.46 -10.33 -5.72
N ALA A 318 -9.38 -9.76 -6.24
CA ALA A 318 -9.23 -8.31 -6.34
C ALA A 318 -10.19 -7.70 -7.36
N LEU A 319 -10.68 -6.49 -7.08
CA LEU A 319 -11.47 -5.72 -8.03
C LEU A 319 -10.63 -5.37 -9.27
N PRO A 320 -11.20 -5.49 -10.48
CA PRO A 320 -10.46 -5.20 -11.70
C PRO A 320 -10.11 -3.71 -11.78
N ALA A 321 -9.00 -3.39 -12.43
CA ALA A 321 -8.64 -2.01 -12.74
C ALA A 321 -9.76 -1.30 -13.51
N VAL A 322 -9.91 0.01 -13.28
CA VAL A 322 -10.91 0.87 -13.93
C VAL A 322 -10.68 1.00 -15.45
N LYS A 323 -9.48 0.64 -15.94
CA LYS A 323 -9.04 0.74 -17.35
C LYS A 323 -9.07 2.17 -17.91
N LYS A 324 -9.05 3.17 -17.04
CA LYS A 324 -8.77 4.57 -17.40
C LYS A 324 -7.25 4.74 -17.53
N PRO A 325 -6.73 5.24 -18.66
CA PRO A 325 -5.32 5.68 -18.75
C PRO A 325 -5.03 6.76 -17.70
N ALA A 326 -3.77 6.91 -17.30
CA ALA A 326 -3.38 8.04 -16.47
C ALA A 326 -3.66 9.36 -17.21
N THR A 327 -4.18 10.36 -16.50
CA THR A 327 -4.51 11.67 -17.07
C THR A 327 -3.98 12.79 -16.20
N TYR A 328 -3.61 13.90 -16.83
CA TYR A 328 -3.36 15.11 -16.07
C TYR A 328 -4.68 15.56 -15.43
N PRO A 329 -4.71 15.80 -14.11
CA PRO A 329 -5.90 16.36 -13.47
C PRO A 329 -6.29 17.71 -14.10
N ALA A 330 -7.57 18.07 -14.00
CA ALA A 330 -8.10 19.25 -14.67
C ALA A 330 -7.31 20.52 -14.30
N GLY A 331 -6.92 21.30 -15.31
CA GLY A 331 -6.04 22.47 -15.15
C GLY A 331 -4.53 22.17 -15.13
N LYS A 332 -4.12 20.89 -15.25
CA LYS A 332 -2.72 20.48 -15.43
C LYS A 332 -2.46 19.94 -16.83
N SER A 333 -1.20 19.95 -17.22
CA SER A 333 -0.76 19.48 -18.52
C SER A 333 0.69 19.01 -18.51
N LYS A 334 1.16 18.55 -19.66
CA LYS A 334 2.58 18.26 -19.88
C LYS A 334 3.51 19.44 -19.53
N ALA A 335 3.04 20.69 -19.64
CA ALA A 335 3.84 21.87 -19.30
C ALA A 335 4.16 21.97 -17.80
N ASP A 336 3.39 21.28 -16.96
CA ASP A 336 3.56 21.29 -15.50
C ASP A 336 4.48 20.16 -15.01
N VAL A 337 4.87 19.24 -15.88
CA VAL A 337 5.69 18.07 -15.52
C VAL A 337 7.15 18.47 -15.32
N GLN A 338 7.71 18.09 -14.17
CA GLN A 338 9.13 18.19 -13.85
C GLN A 338 9.84 16.86 -14.18
N VAL A 339 10.06 16.61 -15.47
CA VAL A 339 10.68 15.36 -15.95
C VAL A 339 12.07 15.17 -15.33
N SER A 340 12.29 14.01 -14.73
CA SER A 340 13.52 13.64 -14.03
C SER A 340 14.26 12.46 -14.66
N CYS A 341 13.63 11.69 -15.56
CA CYS A 341 14.27 10.61 -16.30
C CYS A 341 14.64 11.04 -17.73
N SER A 342 15.92 10.89 -18.09
CA SER A 342 16.43 11.22 -19.43
C SER A 342 16.53 10.02 -20.37
N SER A 343 16.43 8.78 -19.86
CA SER A 343 16.62 7.56 -20.64
C SER A 343 15.36 7.00 -21.27
N ILE A 344 14.18 7.37 -20.77
CA ILE A 344 12.88 6.98 -21.35
C ILE A 344 12.02 8.21 -21.64
N PRO A 345 11.30 8.25 -22.78
CA PRO A 345 10.41 9.35 -23.09
C PRO A 345 9.23 9.39 -22.11
N PHE A 346 8.83 10.59 -21.71
CA PHE A 346 7.62 10.78 -20.90
C PHE A 346 6.36 10.41 -21.74
N PRO A 347 5.40 9.65 -21.19
CA PRO A 347 4.24 9.19 -21.95
C PRO A 347 3.36 10.34 -22.43
N THR A 348 2.60 10.10 -23.51
CA THR A 348 1.59 11.05 -23.99
C THR A 348 0.29 10.76 -23.26
N LEU A 349 -0.17 11.71 -22.44
CA LEU A 349 -1.37 11.59 -21.62
C LEU A 349 -2.38 12.68 -22.02
N SER A 350 -3.67 12.39 -21.84
CA SER A 350 -4.74 13.39 -21.94
C SER A 350 -4.85 14.21 -20.64
N THR A 351 -5.51 15.36 -20.73
CA THR A 351 -5.91 16.18 -19.58
C THR A 351 -7.41 15.99 -19.34
N ASP A 352 -7.80 15.83 -18.08
CA ASP A 352 -9.21 15.77 -17.71
C ASP A 352 -9.89 17.12 -18.00
N PRO A 353 -11.11 17.11 -18.57
CA PRO A 353 -11.76 18.34 -19.01
C PRO A 353 -12.25 19.18 -17.82
N GLY A 354 -12.35 20.49 -18.02
CA GLY A 354 -12.97 21.40 -17.05
C GLY A 354 -11.98 22.13 -16.15
N ALA A 355 -12.50 22.69 -15.05
CA ALA A 355 -11.71 23.34 -14.01
C ALA A 355 -11.19 22.29 -13.01
N ALA A 356 -10.15 22.66 -12.25
CA ALA A 356 -9.63 21.81 -11.17
C ALA A 356 -10.77 21.38 -10.24
N THR A 357 -10.84 20.08 -9.96
CA THR A 357 -11.84 19.45 -9.09
C THR A 357 -11.25 19.24 -7.69
N VAL A 358 -12.12 19.20 -6.69
CA VAL A 358 -11.74 18.74 -5.34
C VAL A 358 -11.57 17.23 -5.34
N ILE A 359 -10.75 16.71 -4.43
CA ILE A 359 -10.54 15.28 -4.25
C ILE A 359 -11.56 14.79 -3.20
N PRO A 360 -12.41 13.81 -3.51
CA PRO A 360 -13.44 13.35 -2.57
C PRO A 360 -12.85 12.75 -1.29
N HIS A 361 -13.41 13.14 -0.13
CA HIS A 361 -13.12 12.55 1.18
C HIS A 361 -13.63 11.11 1.26
N CYS A 362 -14.75 10.82 0.59
CA CYS A 362 -15.40 9.53 0.68
C CYS A 362 -15.24 8.69 -0.58
N PRO A 363 -15.13 7.36 -0.44
CA PRO A 363 -15.19 6.45 -1.57
C PRO A 363 -16.47 6.69 -2.40
N PRO A 364 -16.42 6.53 -3.74
CA PRO A 364 -17.60 6.67 -4.59
C PRO A 364 -18.76 5.74 -4.18
N SER A 365 -18.46 4.58 -3.59
CA SER A 365 -19.44 3.64 -3.05
C SER A 365 -20.18 4.12 -1.81
N GLN A 366 -19.63 5.11 -1.09
CA GLN A 366 -20.16 5.68 0.15
C GLN A 366 -20.65 7.13 -0.03
N GLY A 367 -20.86 7.57 -1.27
CA GLY A 367 -21.46 8.88 -1.56
C GLY A 367 -20.51 9.93 -2.12
N GLY A 368 -19.20 9.65 -2.20
CA GLY A 368 -18.20 10.50 -2.87
C GLY A 368 -18.01 11.87 -2.21
N ASP A 369 -18.92 12.79 -2.51
CA ASP A 369 -19.00 14.15 -1.95
C ASP A 369 -19.77 14.19 -0.60
N ALA A 370 -20.01 13.03 0.03
CA ALA A 370 -20.63 12.98 1.35
C ALA A 370 -19.66 13.54 2.39
N ASP A 371 -20.17 14.36 3.32
CA ASP A 371 -19.38 14.94 4.43
C ASP A 371 -19.20 13.96 5.61
N ASP A 372 -19.51 12.66 5.42
CA ASP A 372 -19.39 11.65 6.48
C ASP A 372 -19.39 10.22 5.91
N CYS A 373 -18.22 9.59 5.91
CA CYS A 373 -18.02 8.16 5.63
C CYS A 373 -16.98 7.53 6.56
N ASP A 374 -16.49 8.31 7.52
CA ASP A 374 -15.67 7.78 8.59
C ASP A 374 -16.65 7.01 9.46
N SER A 375 -16.50 5.69 9.58
CA SER A 375 -17.34 4.92 10.48
C SER A 375 -17.24 5.59 11.84
N ASP A 376 -18.38 6.09 12.38
CA ASP A 376 -18.48 6.79 13.67
C ASP A 376 -17.36 6.34 14.62
N GLU A 377 -16.53 7.27 15.15
CA GLU A 377 -15.46 7.07 16.14
C GLU A 377 -15.97 6.42 17.47
N GLY A 378 -16.69 5.31 17.41
CA GLY A 378 -17.48 4.79 18.53
C GLY A 378 -18.36 3.57 18.25
N SER A 379 -18.09 2.78 17.21
CA SER A 379 -18.81 1.51 16.99
C SER A 379 -17.87 0.30 16.88
N LEU A 380 -17.16 -0.02 17.97
CA LEU A 380 -17.00 -1.39 18.47
C LEU A 380 -16.82 -1.39 20.00
#